data_AF-A0A954NV12-F1
#
_entry.id   AF-A0A954NV12-F1
#
_cell.length_a   1.000
_cell.length_b   1.000
_cell.length_c   1.000
_cell.angle_alpha   90.00
_cell.angle_beta   90.00
_cell.angle_gamma   90.00
#
_symmetry.space_group_name_H-M   'P 1'
#
loop_
_entity.id
_entity.type
_entity.pdbx_description
1 polymer ?
#
loop_
_entity_poly.entity_id
_entity_poly.type
_entity_poly.pdbx_seq_one_letter_code
_entity_poly.pdbx_strand_id
1 'polypeptide(L)'
;MKKRFHGSGRPAGAVAADCSKQAQNNSALLPPTYYVDKPFQCIDCGNEEVWTAEQQKWFYEVAKGDFRATAVRCRKCRNRIKDEKAVQREQMQRSKQ
;
A
#
# COMPACT_ATOMS: atom_id res chain seq x y z
N MET A 1 23.23 -23.29 -30.05
CA MET A 1 23.37 -22.76 -28.66
C MET A 1 21.99 -22.38 -28.14
N LYS A 2 21.52 -23.02 -27.06
CA LYS A 2 20.17 -22.88 -26.53
C LYS A 2 20.03 -21.52 -25.81
N LYS A 3 19.38 -20.53 -26.43
CA LYS A 3 18.99 -19.29 -25.73
C LYS A 3 17.88 -19.66 -24.73
N ARG A 4 18.25 -19.91 -23.48
CA ARG A 4 17.31 -20.10 -22.37
C ARG A 4 16.77 -18.73 -21.99
N PHE A 5 15.71 -18.29 -22.68
CA PHE A 5 14.88 -17.18 -22.21
C PHE A 5 14.15 -17.66 -20.95
N HIS A 6 14.70 -17.35 -19.78
CA HIS A 6 13.91 -17.36 -18.55
C HIS A 6 13.06 -16.09 -18.63
N GLY A 7 11.84 -16.25 -19.14
CA GLY A 7 10.88 -15.15 -19.24
C GLY A 7 10.46 -14.67 -17.86
N SER A 8 11.29 -13.83 -17.23
CA SER A 8 10.89 -12.94 -16.15
C SER A 8 10.12 -11.76 -16.76
N GLY A 9 9.02 -12.08 -17.45
CA GLY A 9 8.16 -11.07 -18.07
C GLY A 9 7.29 -10.46 -16.99
N ARG A 10 7.73 -9.32 -16.42
CA ARG A 10 6.88 -8.47 -15.59
C ARG A 10 5.56 -8.24 -16.35
N PRO A 11 4.39 -8.49 -15.75
CA PRO A 11 3.12 -8.34 -16.46
C PRO A 11 2.95 -6.89 -16.93
N ALA A 12 2.26 -6.70 -18.06
CA ALA A 12 2.00 -5.38 -18.60
C ALA A 12 1.29 -4.52 -17.53
N GLY A 13 1.79 -3.31 -17.30
CA GLY A 13 1.27 -2.40 -16.26
C GLY A 13 1.81 -2.63 -14.84
N ALA A 14 2.61 -3.66 -14.59
CA ALA A 14 3.26 -3.79 -13.28
C ALA A 14 4.36 -2.75 -13.07
N VAL A 15 4.57 -2.36 -11.81
CA VAL A 15 5.67 -1.50 -11.36
C VAL A 15 6.70 -2.37 -10.62
N ALA A 16 7.98 -2.24 -10.97
CA ALA A 16 9.04 -2.97 -10.27
C ALA A 16 9.19 -2.48 -8.83
N ALA A 17 9.28 -3.43 -7.90
CA ALA A 17 9.54 -3.14 -6.49
C ALA A 17 11.04 -3.00 -6.25
N ASP A 18 11.42 -2.07 -5.37
CA ASP A 18 12.76 -1.96 -4.84
C ASP A 18 12.84 -2.68 -3.49
N CYS A 19 13.28 -3.94 -3.52
CA CYS A 19 13.33 -4.77 -2.32
C CYS A 19 14.26 -4.21 -1.23
N SER A 20 15.25 -3.40 -1.60
CA SER A 20 16.15 -2.77 -0.63
C SER A 20 15.45 -1.69 0.20
N LYS A 21 14.36 -1.12 -0.32
CA LYS A 21 13.57 -0.08 0.34
C LYS A 21 12.39 -0.64 1.12
N GLN A 22 12.06 -1.93 1.00
CA GLN A 22 10.96 -2.50 1.76
C GLN A 22 11.32 -2.61 3.25
N ALA A 23 10.31 -2.54 4.13
CA ALA A 23 10.54 -2.72 5.56
C ALA A 23 11.17 -4.10 5.84
N GLN A 24 12.22 -4.13 6.65
CA GLN A 24 12.79 -5.39 7.14
C GLN A 24 11.75 -6.07 8.02
N ASN A 25 11.39 -7.30 7.66
CA ASN A 25 10.43 -8.11 8.39
C ASN A 25 11.09 -9.47 8.71
N ASN A 26 10.88 -9.99 9.92
CA ASN A 26 11.35 -11.31 10.34
C ASN A 26 10.47 -12.47 9.82
N SER A 27 9.45 -12.15 9.03
CA SER A 27 8.50 -13.12 8.51
C SER A 27 9.14 -13.97 7.43
N ALA A 28 8.82 -15.27 7.43
CA ALA A 28 9.26 -16.23 6.42
C ALA A 28 8.69 -15.97 5.00
N LEU A 29 7.85 -14.95 4.83
CA LEU A 29 7.27 -14.59 3.54
C LEU A 29 8.19 -13.63 2.81
N LEU A 30 8.44 -13.94 1.53
CA LEU A 30 9.23 -13.09 0.66
C LEU A 30 8.45 -11.82 0.31
N PRO A 31 9.10 -10.65 0.34
CA PRO A 31 8.45 -9.42 -0.06
C PRO A 31 8.18 -9.40 -1.57
N PRO A 32 7.16 -8.65 -2.02
CA PRO A 32 6.79 -8.58 -3.43
C PRO A 32 7.90 -7.95 -4.28
N THR A 33 8.20 -8.55 -5.43
CA THR A 33 9.22 -8.09 -6.40
C THR A 33 8.65 -7.16 -7.47
N TYR A 34 7.32 -7.07 -7.58
CA TYR A 34 6.59 -6.13 -8.43
C TYR A 34 5.21 -5.86 -7.85
N TYR A 35 4.61 -4.75 -8.26
CA TYR A 35 3.25 -4.33 -7.90
C TYR A 35 2.36 -4.32 -9.13
N VAL A 36 1.10 -4.67 -8.95
CA VAL A 36 0.05 -4.67 -9.99
C VAL A 36 -1.18 -3.98 -9.44
N ASP A 37 -1.92 -3.27 -10.29
CA ASP A 37 -3.19 -2.66 -9.91
C ASP A 37 -4.15 -3.70 -9.33
N LYS A 38 -4.68 -3.42 -8.13
CA LYS A 38 -5.59 -4.32 -7.42
C LYS A 38 -6.92 -3.62 -7.12
N PRO A 39 -8.04 -4.04 -7.73
CA PRO A 39 -9.34 -3.54 -7.33
C PRO A 39 -9.64 -3.97 -5.88
N PHE A 40 -10.28 -3.09 -5.12
CA PHE A 40 -10.76 -3.37 -3.78
C PHE A 40 -12.06 -2.63 -3.51
N GLN A 41 -12.87 -3.20 -2.64
CA GLN A 41 -14.07 -2.55 -2.14
C GLN A 41 -13.78 -1.86 -0.81
N CYS A 42 -14.19 -0.61 -0.68
CA CYS A 42 -14.05 0.14 0.57
C CYS A 42 -14.93 -0.46 1.67
N ILE A 43 -14.35 -0.82 2.82
CA ILE A 43 -15.11 -1.37 3.94
C ILE A 43 -16.12 -0.38 4.55
N ASP A 44 -15.82 0.93 4.53
CA ASP A 44 -16.71 1.91 5.16
C ASP A 44 -17.87 2.38 4.25
N CYS A 45 -17.63 2.57 2.95
CA CYS A 45 -18.62 3.14 2.02
C CYS A 45 -19.05 2.22 0.88
N GLY A 46 -18.45 1.04 0.75
CA GLY A 46 -18.77 0.07 -0.31
C GLY A 46 -18.28 0.44 -1.72
N ASN A 47 -17.66 1.61 -1.91
CA ASN A 47 -17.19 2.03 -3.23
C ASN A 47 -16.00 1.19 -3.72
N GLU A 48 -16.01 0.86 -5.00
CA GLU A 48 -14.90 0.19 -5.67
C GLU A 48 -13.83 1.19 -6.07
N GLU A 49 -12.58 0.93 -5.67
CA GLU A 49 -11.41 1.69 -6.09
C GLU A 49 -10.29 0.73 -6.49
N VAL A 50 -9.33 1.24 -7.26
CA VAL A 50 -8.13 0.49 -7.63
C VAL A 50 -6.96 0.95 -6.77
N TRP A 51 -6.35 0.00 -6.06
CA TRP A 51 -5.07 0.21 -5.42
C TRP A 51 -3.97 0.06 -6.46
N THR A 52 -3.55 1.20 -7.00
CA THR A 52 -2.59 1.24 -8.11
C THR A 52 -1.23 0.70 -7.69
N ALA A 53 -0.47 0.19 -8.65
CA ALA A 53 0.88 -0.29 -8.46
C ALA A 53 1.82 0.82 -7.91
N GLU A 54 1.60 2.07 -8.28
CA GLU A 54 2.34 3.23 -7.76
C GLU A 54 2.01 3.51 -6.29
N GLN A 55 0.73 3.43 -5.91
CA GLN A 55 0.31 3.57 -4.51
C GLN A 55 0.87 2.45 -3.63
N GLN A 56 0.93 1.23 -4.16
CA GLN A 56 1.60 0.10 -3.49
C GLN A 56 3.07 0.38 -3.29
N LYS A 57 3.77 0.85 -4.33
CA LYS A 57 5.18 1.20 -4.25
C LYS A 57 5.46 2.21 -3.15
N TRP A 58 4.72 3.32 -3.13
CA TRP A 58 4.86 4.32 -2.07
C TRP A 58 4.57 3.73 -0.68
N PHE A 59 3.52 2.92 -0.53
CA PHE A 59 3.13 2.35 0.75
C PHE A 59 4.20 1.42 1.33
N TYR A 60 4.76 0.51 0.52
CA TYR A 60 5.73 -0.46 1.00
C TYR A 60 7.15 0.12 1.12
N GLU A 61 7.56 1.00 0.20
CA GLU A 61 8.94 1.49 0.15
C GLU A 61 9.15 2.78 0.95
N VAL A 62 8.16 3.67 1.02
CA VAL A 62 8.26 4.99 1.68
C VAL A 62 7.56 4.97 3.03
N ALA A 63 6.28 4.58 3.05
CA ALA A 63 5.51 4.53 4.30
C ALA A 63 5.87 3.33 5.20
N LYS A 64 6.73 2.42 4.69
CA LYS A 64 7.20 1.20 5.39
C LYS A 64 6.05 0.34 5.92
N GLY A 65 4.95 0.28 5.17
CA GLY A 65 3.83 -0.60 5.49
C GLY A 65 4.22 -2.07 5.45
N ASP A 66 3.56 -2.90 6.27
CA ASP A 66 3.74 -4.36 6.23
C ASP A 66 3.31 -4.88 4.86
N PHE A 67 4.11 -5.74 4.22
CA PHE A 67 3.82 -6.29 2.89
C PHE A 67 2.53 -7.13 2.84
N ARG A 68 2.05 -7.63 3.99
CA ARG A 68 0.76 -8.32 4.12
C ARG A 68 -0.42 -7.35 4.12
N ALA A 69 -0.20 -6.07 4.43
CA ALA A 69 -1.26 -5.08 4.44
C ALA A 69 -1.69 -4.74 3.01
N THR A 70 -3.00 -4.52 2.86
CA THR A 70 -3.65 -4.18 1.59
C THR A 70 -4.55 -2.95 1.75
N ALA A 71 -4.89 -2.30 0.63
CA ALA A 71 -5.87 -1.23 0.66
C ALA A 71 -7.27 -1.78 0.92
N VAL A 72 -7.90 -1.31 1.99
CA VAL A 72 -9.28 -1.67 2.40
C VAL A 72 -10.23 -0.48 2.48
N ARG A 73 -9.71 0.73 2.32
CA ARG A 73 -10.47 1.99 2.40
C ARG A 73 -10.16 2.90 1.25
N CYS A 74 -11.20 3.51 0.68
CA CYS A 74 -11.07 4.47 -0.40
C CYS A 74 -10.36 5.75 0.06
N ARG A 75 -9.87 6.57 -0.89
CA ARG A 75 -9.17 7.83 -0.56
C ARG A 75 -10.05 8.77 0.27
N LYS A 76 -11.35 8.86 -0.05
CA LYS A 76 -12.30 9.73 0.66
C LYS A 76 -12.45 9.31 2.13
N CYS A 77 -12.68 8.03 2.41
CA CYS A 77 -12.81 7.54 3.78
C CYS A 77 -11.50 7.64 4.56
N ARG A 78 -10.34 7.44 3.92
CA ARG A 78 -9.04 7.67 4.57
C ARG A 78 -8.85 9.13 4.99
N ASN A 79 -9.27 10.10 4.16
CA ASN A 79 -9.17 11.51 4.50
C ASN A 79 -10.13 11.87 5.64
N ARG A 80 -11.39 11.43 5.57
CA ARG A 80 -12.36 11.65 6.65
C ARG A 80 -11.83 11.18 8.01
N ILE A 81 -11.27 9.97 8.09
CA ILE A 81 -10.69 9.45 9.35
C ILE A 81 -9.49 10.29 9.81
N LYS A 82 -8.67 10.79 8.88
CA LYS A 82 -7.54 11.67 9.23
C LYS A 82 -8.03 12.99 9.82
N ASP A 83 -9.08 13.57 9.24
CA ASP A 83 -9.67 14.83 9.70
C ASP A 83 -10.32 14.64 11.08
N GLU A 84 -11.10 13.57 11.27
CA GLU A 84 -11.67 13.20 12.57
C GLU A 84 -10.59 13.02 13.65
N LYS A 85 -9.48 12.35 13.33
CA LYS A 85 -8.33 12.20 14.24
C LYS A 85 -7.59 13.52 14.50
N ALA A 86 -7.57 14.45 13.56
CA ALA A 86 -6.98 15.77 13.76
C ALA A 86 -7.80 16.55 14.80
N VAL A 87 -9.12 16.61 14.62
CA VAL A 87 -10.05 17.24 15.57
C VAL A 87 -9.94 16.61 16.96
N GLN A 88 -9.92 15.28 17.06
CA GLN A 88 -9.75 14.59 18.35
C GLN A 88 -8.44 14.96 19.05
N ARG A 89 -7.34 15.08 18.29
CA ARG A 89 -6.03 15.48 18.84
C ARG A 89 -6.03 16.90 19.36
N GLU A 90 -6.64 17.84 18.63
CA GLU A 90 -6.79 19.24 19.06
C GLU A 90 -7.63 19.36 20.32
N GLN A 91 -8.76 18.64 20.38
CA GLN A 91 -9.60 18.58 21.58
C GLN A 91 -8.84 18.05 22.80
N MET A 92 -8.09 16.96 22.65
CA MET A 92 -7.25 16.39 23.71
C MET A 92 -6.11 17.30 24.15
N GLN A 93 -5.60 18.17 23.27
CA GLN A 93 -4.59 19.16 23.63
C GLN A 93 -5.21 20.31 24.42
N ARG A 94 -6.38 20.80 23.99
CA ARG A 94 -7.10 21.88 24.66
C ARG A 94 -7.61 21.49 26.05
N SER A 95 -7.99 20.23 26.26
CA SER A 95 -8.44 19.74 27.57
C SER A 95 -7.32 19.55 28.60
N LYS A 96 -6.05 19.68 28.19
CA LYS A 96 -4.87 19.58 29.07
C LYS A 96 -4.37 20.94 29.57
N GLN A 97 -4.96 22.03 29.09
CA GLN A 97 -4.63 23.41 29.44
C GLN A 97 -5.50 23.91 30.58
#